data_AF-A0A1S3Y3D3-F1
#
_entry.id   AF-A0A1S3Y3D3-F1
#
_cell.length_a   1.000
_cell.length_b   1.000
_cell.length_c   1.000
_cell.angle_alpha   90.00
_cell.angle_beta   90.00
_cell.angle_gamma   90.00
#
_symmetry.space_group_name_H-M   'P 1'
#
loop_
_entity.id
_entity.type
_entity.pdbx_description
1 polymer ?
#
loop_
_entity_poly.entity_id
_entity_poly.type
_entity_poly.pdbx_seq_one_letter_code
_entity_poly.pdbx_strand_id
1 'polypeptide(L)'
;MGLAIDNQLDNVHWIDFLHTRNPKITNKFITWEEAFPFVLWAIWRNRNENNVNNTSNHINTTNIINQTLEYHLLTSKSTTNNIKVKLKVKWQAPARSWYKLNLDGAFNNSCLHEGVSGIIRNNKGEWILGYYDKYPTTSPNQAELQALWHALQIIIKENIFPVEVKTDTTEVIRFLYEDYPTYNDLIHECRWLMDKATQQGKITMNHSFREGNMVAHQLAKEALMSHNYNKTCYFVSPPIFAMDAYCKDQDGHMYVRSCSINVCSNLAAFFLIVNQANTRKN
;
A
#
# COMPACT_ATOMS: atom_id res chain seq x y z
N MET A 1 -4.07 -28.11 -66.67
CA MET A 1 -2.99 -28.67 -65.81
C MET A 1 -3.35 -28.29 -64.39
N GLY A 2 -4.09 -29.16 -63.70
CA GLY A 2 -4.61 -28.89 -62.37
C GLY A 2 -3.51 -29.01 -61.32
N LEU A 3 -3.33 -27.97 -60.51
CA LEU A 3 -2.56 -28.07 -59.28
C LEU A 3 -3.52 -28.57 -58.20
N ALA A 4 -3.30 -29.81 -57.79
CA ALA A 4 -3.93 -30.41 -56.63
C ALA A 4 -3.53 -29.59 -55.39
N ILE A 5 -4.53 -29.03 -54.70
CA ILE A 5 -4.35 -28.59 -53.32
C ILE A 5 -4.55 -29.84 -52.48
N ASP A 6 -3.47 -30.28 -51.86
CA ASP A 6 -3.42 -31.43 -50.96
C ASP A 6 -4.36 -31.17 -49.76
N ASN A 7 -5.37 -32.03 -49.60
CA ASN A 7 -6.31 -32.04 -48.47
C ASN A 7 -5.62 -32.59 -47.20
N GLN A 8 -4.63 -31.87 -46.67
CA GLN A 8 -3.96 -32.20 -45.40
C GLN A 8 -4.09 -31.09 -44.34
N LEU A 9 -5.22 -30.39 -44.29
CA LEU A 9 -5.51 -29.39 -43.25
C LEU A 9 -6.87 -29.56 -42.56
N ASP A 10 -7.52 -30.72 -42.71
CA ASP A 10 -8.93 -30.91 -42.29
C ASP A 10 -9.16 -31.06 -40.78
N ASN A 11 -8.16 -30.84 -39.90
CA ASN A 11 -8.35 -30.94 -38.45
C ASN A 11 -7.70 -29.82 -37.63
N VAL A 12 -7.18 -28.76 -38.23
CA VAL A 12 -6.60 -27.63 -37.47
C VAL A 12 -7.59 -26.49 -37.43
N HIS A 13 -8.03 -26.10 -36.22
CA HIS A 13 -8.91 -24.95 -36.06
C HIS A 13 -8.23 -23.70 -36.62
N TRP A 14 -8.96 -22.88 -37.37
CA TRP A 14 -8.38 -21.75 -38.11
C TRP A 14 -7.66 -20.73 -37.21
N ILE A 15 -8.07 -20.61 -35.94
CA ILE A 15 -7.36 -19.79 -34.94
C ILE A 15 -5.97 -20.36 -34.65
N ASP A 16 -5.84 -21.68 -34.48
CA ASP A 16 -4.56 -22.35 -34.23
C ASP A 16 -3.64 -22.26 -35.45
N PHE A 17 -4.23 -22.39 -36.64
CA PHE A 17 -3.53 -22.16 -37.90
C PHE A 17 -2.96 -20.72 -38.00
N LEU A 18 -3.71 -19.71 -37.56
CA LEU A 18 -3.23 -18.32 -37.56
C LEU A 18 -2.20 -18.07 -36.45
N HIS A 19 -2.42 -18.63 -35.26
CA HIS A 19 -1.51 -18.47 -34.12
C HIS A 19 -0.12 -19.05 -34.41
N THR A 20 -0.06 -20.22 -35.05
CA THR A 20 1.19 -20.92 -35.39
C THR A 20 2.04 -20.24 -36.46
N ARG A 21 1.50 -19.24 -37.18
CA ARG A 21 2.27 -18.46 -38.16
C ARG A 21 3.37 -17.60 -37.53
N ASN A 22 3.19 -17.20 -36.26
CA ASN A 22 4.15 -16.43 -35.45
C ASN A 22 5.04 -15.47 -36.28
N PRO A 23 4.45 -14.50 -36.98
CA PRO A 23 5.19 -13.59 -37.84
C PRO A 23 6.18 -12.76 -37.01
N LYS A 24 7.36 -12.49 -37.57
CA LYS A 24 8.33 -11.60 -36.94
C LYS A 24 7.75 -10.19 -36.83
N ILE A 25 7.45 -9.76 -35.61
CA ILE A 25 7.08 -8.38 -35.32
C ILE A 25 8.34 -7.52 -35.33
N THR A 26 8.32 -6.44 -36.09
CA THR A 26 9.46 -5.52 -36.25
C THR A 26 9.70 -4.64 -35.01
N ASN A 27 8.71 -4.52 -34.14
CA ASN A 27 8.77 -3.75 -32.90
C ASN A 27 9.31 -4.59 -31.73
N LYS A 28 10.42 -4.14 -31.11
CA LYS A 28 11.10 -4.87 -30.01
C LYS A 28 10.36 -4.83 -28.67
N PHE A 29 9.33 -4.00 -28.53
CA PHE A 29 8.62 -3.80 -27.27
C PHE A 29 7.39 -4.69 -27.10
N ILE A 30 6.96 -5.40 -28.15
CA ILE A 30 5.75 -6.23 -28.12
C ILE A 30 6.05 -7.61 -28.70
N THR A 31 5.39 -8.62 -28.15
CA THR A 31 5.50 -10.02 -28.58
C THR A 31 4.34 -10.42 -29.48
N TRP A 32 4.48 -11.53 -30.20
CA TRP A 32 3.39 -12.09 -31.01
C TRP A 32 2.18 -12.47 -30.15
N GLU A 33 2.40 -12.99 -28.94
CA GLU A 33 1.31 -13.35 -28.04
C GLU A 33 0.49 -12.13 -27.61
N GLU A 34 1.14 -10.99 -27.39
CA GLU A 34 0.44 -9.74 -27.07
C GLU A 34 -0.31 -9.18 -28.28
N ALA A 35 0.25 -9.32 -29.49
CA ALA A 35 -0.35 -8.80 -30.72
C ALA A 35 -1.51 -9.67 -31.25
N PHE A 36 -1.49 -10.97 -30.99
CA PHE A 36 -2.39 -11.94 -31.61
C PHE A 36 -3.89 -11.64 -31.40
N PRO A 37 -4.36 -11.27 -30.19
CA PRO A 37 -5.76 -10.89 -29.99
C PRO A 37 -6.17 -9.67 -30.82
N PHE A 38 -5.29 -8.68 -30.96
CA PHE A 38 -5.55 -7.46 -31.75
C PHE A 38 -5.57 -7.76 -33.26
N VAL A 39 -4.77 -8.74 -33.72
CA VAL A 39 -4.82 -9.23 -35.11
C VAL A 39 -6.15 -9.90 -35.41
N LEU A 40 -6.63 -10.80 -34.54
CA LEU A 40 -7.93 -11.47 -34.71
C LEU A 40 -9.07 -10.44 -34.77
N TRP A 41 -9.04 -9.47 -33.85
CA TRP A 41 -10.01 -8.39 -33.79
C TRP A 41 -9.99 -7.52 -35.06
N ALA A 42 -8.80 -7.18 -35.57
CA ALA A 42 -8.66 -6.39 -36.80
C ALA A 42 -9.16 -7.15 -38.04
N ILE A 43 -8.88 -8.45 -38.16
CA ILE A 43 -9.40 -9.30 -39.24
C ILE A 43 -10.92 -9.31 -39.21
N TRP A 44 -11.52 -9.57 -38.04
CA TRP A 44 -12.97 -9.61 -37.88
C TRP A 44 -13.62 -8.27 -38.23
N ARG A 45 -13.09 -7.17 -37.67
CA ARG A 45 -13.61 -5.82 -37.89
C ARG A 45 -13.51 -5.42 -39.37
N ASN A 46 -12.35 -5.57 -39.99
CA ASN A 46 -12.13 -5.19 -41.39
C ASN A 46 -13.04 -5.99 -42.35
N ARG A 47 -13.25 -7.28 -42.09
CA ARG A 47 -14.16 -8.11 -42.89
C ARG A 47 -15.61 -7.60 -42.77
N ASN A 48 -16.05 -7.26 -41.57
CA ASN A 48 -17.42 -6.77 -41.36
C ASN A 48 -17.64 -5.38 -41.95
N GLU A 49 -16.69 -4.47 -41.79
CA GLU A 49 -16.75 -3.13 -42.39
C GLU A 49 -16.79 -3.20 -43.92
N ASN A 50 -15.98 -4.08 -44.53
CA ASN A 50 -16.00 -4.31 -45.97
C ASN A 50 -17.33 -4.91 -46.46
N ASN A 51 -17.92 -5.84 -45.70
CA ASN A 51 -19.22 -6.41 -46.04
C ASN A 51 -20.35 -5.37 -45.96
N VAL A 52 -20.35 -4.51 -44.95
CA VAL A 52 -21.40 -3.50 -44.73
C VAL A 52 -21.31 -2.39 -45.76
N ASN A 53 -20.10 -1.89 -46.05
CA ASN A 53 -19.90 -0.75 -46.94
C ASN A 53 -19.63 -1.15 -48.40
N ASN A 54 -19.62 -2.46 -48.68
CA ASN A 54 -19.27 -3.03 -49.98
C ASN A 54 -17.89 -2.55 -50.50
N THR A 55 -16.91 -2.49 -49.59
CA THR A 55 -15.53 -2.05 -49.85
C THR A 55 -14.54 -3.22 -49.84
N SER A 56 -13.30 -2.98 -50.26
CA SER A 56 -12.21 -3.97 -50.30
C SER A 56 -10.95 -3.44 -49.60
N ASN A 57 -11.13 -2.77 -48.46
CA ASN A 57 -10.03 -2.18 -47.71
C ASN A 57 -9.11 -3.25 -47.10
N HIS A 58 -7.81 -2.95 -47.10
CA HIS A 58 -6.80 -3.77 -46.44
C HIS A 58 -6.68 -3.43 -44.95
N ILE A 59 -6.31 -4.43 -44.16
CA ILE A 59 -6.07 -4.27 -42.73
C ILE A 59 -4.92 -3.27 -42.49
N ASN A 60 -5.16 -2.28 -41.64
CA ASN A 60 -4.14 -1.33 -41.21
C ASN A 60 -3.27 -1.93 -40.09
N THR A 61 -2.10 -2.42 -40.45
CA THR A 61 -1.15 -3.06 -39.52
C THR A 61 -0.58 -2.08 -38.49
N THR A 62 -0.44 -0.80 -38.82
CA THR A 62 0.01 0.24 -37.89
C THR A 62 -0.95 0.40 -36.72
N ASN A 63 -2.26 0.33 -36.98
CA ASN A 63 -3.28 0.43 -35.93
C ASN A 63 -3.22 -0.75 -34.95
N ILE A 64 -2.93 -1.96 -35.45
CA ILE A 64 -2.74 -3.15 -34.63
C ILE A 64 -1.53 -3.00 -33.71
N ILE A 65 -0.40 -2.54 -34.27
CA ILE A 65 0.84 -2.32 -33.51
C ILE A 65 0.61 -1.26 -32.42
N ASN A 66 -0.07 -0.16 -32.73
CA ASN A 66 -0.35 0.90 -31.75
C ASN A 66 -1.23 0.41 -30.59
N GLN A 67 -2.33 -0.30 -30.87
CA GLN A 67 -3.19 -0.87 -29.83
C GLN A 67 -2.45 -1.91 -28.98
N THR A 68 -1.59 -2.72 -29.61
CA THR A 68 -0.76 -3.70 -28.90
C THR A 68 0.27 -3.01 -27.99
N LEU A 69 0.91 -1.94 -28.47
CA LEU A 69 1.85 -1.13 -27.68
C LEU A 69 1.16 -0.44 -26.50
N GLU A 70 -0.02 0.12 -26.72
CA GLU A 70 -0.82 0.74 -25.67
C GLU A 70 -1.19 -0.28 -24.60
N TYR A 71 -1.70 -1.45 -25.00
CA TYR A 71 -1.95 -2.56 -24.09
C TYR A 71 -0.69 -2.98 -23.32
N HIS A 72 0.44 -3.16 -24.03
CA HIS A 72 1.71 -3.50 -23.40
C HIS A 72 2.14 -2.43 -22.41
N LEU A 73 2.04 -1.14 -22.72
CA LEU A 73 2.40 -0.05 -21.79
C LEU A 73 1.50 -0.02 -20.55
N LEU A 74 0.20 -0.27 -20.71
CA LEU A 74 -0.78 -0.26 -19.62
C LEU A 74 -0.71 -1.52 -18.74
N THR A 75 -0.27 -2.65 -19.29
CA THR A 75 -0.25 -3.95 -18.59
C THR A 75 1.15 -4.42 -18.23
N SER A 76 2.19 -3.88 -18.86
CA SER A 76 3.58 -4.16 -18.51
C SER A 76 3.85 -3.69 -17.09
N LYS A 77 4.21 -4.64 -16.24
CA LYS A 77 4.75 -4.32 -14.92
C LYS A 77 6.08 -3.64 -15.17
N SER A 78 6.19 -2.34 -14.88
CA SER A 78 7.42 -1.58 -15.16
C SER A 78 8.67 -2.33 -14.67
N THR A 79 9.70 -2.37 -15.50
CA THR A 79 10.99 -3.04 -15.24
C THR A 79 11.79 -2.41 -14.08
N THR A 80 11.25 -1.39 -13.39
CA THR A 80 11.83 -0.85 -12.15
C THR A 80 11.68 -1.79 -10.94
N ASN A 81 10.96 -2.90 -11.10
CA ASN A 81 10.51 -3.74 -9.99
C ASN A 81 11.57 -4.54 -9.21
N ASN A 82 12.87 -4.49 -9.54
CA ASN A 82 13.86 -5.34 -8.86
C ASN A 82 15.15 -4.66 -8.36
N ILE A 83 15.33 -3.34 -8.54
CA ILE A 83 16.47 -2.68 -7.90
C ILE A 83 16.19 -2.59 -6.40
N LYS A 84 16.93 -3.40 -5.63
CA LYS A 84 16.88 -3.42 -4.18
C LYS A 84 17.91 -2.43 -3.61
N VAL A 85 17.46 -1.52 -2.77
CA VAL A 85 18.29 -0.58 -2.02
C VAL A 85 18.39 -1.04 -0.58
N LYS A 86 19.59 -0.99 0.00
CA LYS A 86 19.80 -1.24 1.43
C LYS A 86 19.62 0.08 2.20
N LEU A 87 18.59 0.14 3.01
CA LEU A 87 18.31 1.24 3.92
C LEU A 87 18.78 0.90 5.33
N LYS A 88 19.37 1.88 6.00
CA LYS A 88 19.61 1.81 7.44
C LYS A 88 18.40 2.39 8.15
N VAL A 89 17.72 1.56 8.92
CA VAL A 89 16.50 1.92 9.66
C VAL A 89 16.82 1.83 11.15
N LYS A 90 16.43 2.84 11.90
CA LYS A 90 16.43 2.84 13.36
C LYS A 90 15.27 3.66 13.86
N TRP A 91 14.83 3.40 15.08
CA TRP A 91 13.98 4.37 15.77
C TRP A 91 14.76 5.68 15.95
N GLN A 92 14.06 6.80 15.79
CA GLN A 92 14.63 8.13 15.92
C GLN A 92 13.78 8.93 16.90
N ALA A 93 14.42 9.60 17.85
CA ALA A 93 13.75 10.53 18.74
C ALA A 93 13.10 11.68 17.94
N PRO A 94 11.96 12.23 18.41
CA PRO A 94 11.37 13.41 17.81
C PRO A 94 12.22 14.66 18.09
N ALA A 95 11.86 15.78 17.46
CA ALA A 95 12.48 17.08 17.75
C ALA A 95 12.35 17.47 19.23
N ARG A 96 13.18 18.43 19.68
CA ARG A 96 13.12 18.93 21.06
C ARG A 96 11.72 19.45 21.40
N SER A 97 11.21 19.07 22.58
CA SER A 97 9.86 19.41 23.06
C SER A 97 8.71 18.78 22.27
N TRP A 98 8.98 17.80 21.40
CA TRP A 98 7.95 17.00 20.74
C TRP A 98 7.82 15.62 21.38
N TYR A 99 6.60 15.10 21.30
CA TYR A 99 6.31 13.70 21.55
C TYR A 99 6.35 12.91 20.25
N LYS A 100 6.64 11.61 20.36
CA LYS A 100 6.54 10.65 19.27
C LYS A 100 5.56 9.56 19.68
N LEU A 101 4.48 9.43 18.91
CA LEU A 101 3.49 8.38 19.05
C LEU A 101 3.71 7.36 17.93
N ASN A 102 4.11 6.15 18.29
CA ASN A 102 4.13 5.00 17.39
C ASN A 102 2.86 4.19 17.64
N LEU A 103 2.08 3.87 16.60
CA LEU A 103 0.87 3.04 16.68
C LEU A 103 0.99 1.81 15.78
N ASP A 104 0.26 0.75 16.13
CA ASP A 104 0.23 -0.52 15.39
C ASP A 104 -1.08 -1.27 15.63
N GLY A 105 -1.61 -1.90 14.59
CA GLY A 105 -2.72 -2.84 14.65
C GLY A 105 -2.27 -4.28 14.35
N ALA A 106 -2.58 -5.23 15.23
CA ALA A 106 -2.35 -6.65 15.00
C ALA A 106 -3.68 -7.35 14.74
N PHE A 107 -3.76 -8.16 13.69
CA PHE A 107 -4.96 -8.93 13.35
C PHE A 107 -4.74 -10.44 13.52
N ASN A 108 -5.71 -11.12 14.13
CA ASN A 108 -5.75 -12.58 14.20
C ASN A 108 -6.92 -13.13 13.38
N ASN A 109 -6.60 -13.72 12.23
CA ASN A 109 -7.57 -14.29 11.30
C ASN A 109 -8.37 -15.47 11.87
N SER A 110 -7.82 -16.21 12.84
CA SER A 110 -8.49 -17.40 13.40
C SER A 110 -9.63 -17.03 14.34
N CYS A 111 -9.51 -15.92 15.07
CA CYS A 111 -10.53 -15.49 16.01
C CYS A 111 -11.25 -14.20 15.60
N LEU A 112 -10.87 -13.56 14.49
CA LEU A 112 -11.45 -12.30 14.00
C LEU A 112 -11.37 -11.17 15.05
N HIS A 113 -10.20 -11.06 15.68
CA HIS A 113 -9.90 -10.00 16.63
C HIS A 113 -8.69 -9.21 16.19
N GLU A 114 -8.66 -7.95 16.62
CA GLU A 114 -7.51 -7.08 16.57
C GLU A 114 -6.99 -6.76 17.96
N GLY A 115 -5.69 -6.57 18.04
CA GLY A 115 -5.06 -5.78 19.08
C GLY A 115 -4.65 -4.45 18.50
N VAL A 116 -5.09 -3.36 19.10
CA VAL A 116 -4.62 -2.01 18.76
C VAL A 116 -3.71 -1.53 19.85
N SER A 117 -2.72 -0.71 19.49
CA SER A 117 -1.77 -0.22 20.47
C SER A 117 -1.07 1.05 20.04
N GLY A 118 -0.41 1.66 21.03
CA GLY A 118 0.60 2.66 20.75
C GLY A 118 1.49 2.96 21.94
N ILE A 119 2.58 3.66 21.63
CA ILE A 119 3.56 4.14 22.60
C ILE A 119 3.89 5.60 22.31
N ILE A 120 3.82 6.41 23.37
CA ILE A 120 4.19 7.81 23.41
C ILE A 120 5.54 7.92 24.12
N ARG A 121 6.49 8.55 23.44
CA ARG A 121 7.84 8.84 23.93
C ARG A 121 8.15 10.32 23.80
N ASN A 122 8.98 10.86 24.69
CA ASN A 122 9.46 12.24 24.57
C ASN A 122 10.69 12.36 23.65
N ASN A 123 11.25 13.57 23.57
CA ASN A 123 12.42 13.87 22.75
C ASN A 123 13.74 13.24 23.22
N LYS A 124 13.78 12.64 24.40
CA LYS A 124 14.89 11.81 24.88
C LYS A 124 14.66 10.32 24.62
N GLY A 125 13.50 9.97 24.06
CA GLY A 125 13.05 8.59 23.91
C GLY A 125 12.50 7.96 25.18
N GLU A 126 12.36 8.72 26.26
CA GLU A 126 11.82 8.21 27.51
C GLU A 126 10.34 7.86 27.33
N TRP A 127 9.94 6.73 27.91
CA TRP A 127 8.55 6.27 27.92
C TRP A 127 7.66 7.25 28.67
N ILE A 128 6.62 7.76 28.00
CA ILE A 128 5.61 8.62 28.61
C ILE A 128 4.34 7.83 28.89
N LEU A 129 3.87 7.08 27.90
CA LEU A 129 2.67 6.27 28.01
C LEU A 129 2.71 5.16 26.95
N GLY A 130 2.36 3.94 27.32
CA GLY A 130 1.98 2.92 26.35
C GLY A 130 0.58 2.46 26.63
N TYR A 131 -0.06 1.92 25.61
CA TYR A 131 -1.38 1.35 25.73
C TYR A 131 -1.59 0.23 24.73
N TYR A 132 -2.53 -0.64 25.06
CA TYR A 132 -3.15 -1.52 24.09
C TYR A 132 -4.62 -1.74 24.43
N ASP A 133 -5.39 -2.17 23.44
CA ASP A 133 -6.76 -2.65 23.62
C ASP A 133 -7.07 -3.73 22.57
N LYS A 134 -8.15 -4.48 22.78
CA LYS A 134 -8.59 -5.57 21.93
C LYS A 134 -10.02 -5.33 21.47
N TYR A 135 -10.24 -5.44 20.16
CA TYR A 135 -11.56 -5.29 19.53
C TYR A 135 -11.86 -6.48 18.60
N PRO A 136 -13.14 -6.77 18.32
CA PRO A 136 -13.52 -7.58 17.18
C PRO A 136 -13.21 -6.84 15.88
N THR A 137 -12.72 -7.54 14.86
CA THR A 137 -12.45 -6.94 13.55
C THR A 137 -12.58 -7.95 12.43
N THR A 138 -12.65 -7.45 11.19
CA THR A 138 -12.78 -8.29 10.00
C THR A 138 -11.59 -8.23 9.06
N SER A 139 -10.64 -7.30 9.28
CA SER A 139 -9.50 -7.17 8.37
C SER A 139 -8.28 -6.52 9.02
N PRO A 140 -7.05 -6.81 8.53
CA PRO A 140 -5.83 -6.13 8.97
C PRO A 140 -5.89 -4.60 8.78
N ASN A 141 -6.41 -4.12 7.65
CA ASN A 141 -6.49 -2.69 7.36
C ASN A 141 -7.41 -1.96 8.36
N GLN A 142 -8.49 -2.61 8.79
CA GLN A 142 -9.38 -2.08 9.81
C GLN A 142 -8.64 -1.98 11.15
N ALA A 143 -7.81 -2.96 11.52
CA ALA A 143 -6.99 -2.92 12.75
C ALA A 143 -6.01 -1.76 12.78
N GLU A 144 -5.32 -1.52 11.66
CA GLU A 144 -4.38 -0.40 11.56
C GLU A 144 -5.11 0.96 11.62
N LEU A 145 -6.30 1.05 11.00
CA LEU A 145 -7.12 2.26 11.05
C LEU A 145 -7.74 2.48 12.44
N GLN A 146 -8.17 1.41 13.13
CA GLN A 146 -8.67 1.47 14.50
C GLN A 146 -7.56 1.89 15.47
N ALA A 147 -6.31 1.44 15.24
CA ALA A 147 -5.16 1.89 16.00
C ALA A 147 -4.94 3.40 15.85
N LEU A 148 -5.13 3.97 14.65
CA LEU A 148 -5.13 5.42 14.47
C LEU A 148 -6.26 6.10 15.25
N TRP A 149 -7.49 5.62 15.13
CA TRP A 149 -8.64 6.16 15.85
C TRP A 149 -8.38 6.24 17.36
N HIS A 150 -7.91 5.13 17.96
CA HIS A 150 -7.62 5.06 19.40
C HIS A 150 -6.47 5.99 19.77
N ALA A 151 -5.41 6.04 18.95
CA ALA A 151 -4.27 6.91 19.17
C ALA A 151 -4.65 8.40 19.22
N LEU A 152 -5.53 8.83 18.30
CA LEU A 152 -6.02 10.21 18.25
C LEU A 152 -6.85 10.57 19.49
N GLN A 153 -7.70 9.65 19.96
CA GLN A 153 -8.45 9.86 21.20
C GLN A 153 -7.53 10.05 22.41
N ILE A 154 -6.48 9.23 22.53
CA ILE A 154 -5.55 9.29 23.65
C ILE A 154 -4.77 10.60 23.64
N ILE A 155 -4.20 11.03 22.50
CA ILE A 155 -3.42 12.28 22.46
C ILE A 155 -4.29 13.51 22.76
N ILE A 156 -5.54 13.51 22.32
CA ILE A 156 -6.51 14.59 22.59
C ILE A 156 -6.86 14.63 24.08
N LYS A 157 -7.18 13.46 24.65
CA LYS A 157 -7.58 13.33 26.06
C LYS A 157 -6.45 13.69 27.01
N GLU A 158 -5.25 13.18 26.75
CA GLU A 158 -4.08 13.37 27.62
C GLU A 158 -3.30 14.65 27.27
N ASN A 159 -3.81 15.46 26.32
CA ASN A 159 -3.22 16.72 25.87
C ASN A 159 -1.74 16.59 25.43
N ILE A 160 -1.43 15.56 24.64
CA ILE A 160 -0.07 15.23 24.18
C ILE A 160 0.23 15.99 22.88
N PHE A 161 0.74 17.20 23.03
CA PHE A 161 1.14 18.06 21.91
C PHE A 161 2.43 18.85 22.25
N PRO A 162 3.27 19.20 21.25
CA PRO A 162 3.20 18.79 19.85
C PRO A 162 3.64 17.32 19.64
N VAL A 163 3.09 16.63 18.64
CA VAL A 163 3.28 15.17 18.46
C VAL A 163 3.55 14.75 17.00
N GLU A 164 4.53 13.86 16.83
CA GLU A 164 4.80 13.10 15.61
C GLU A 164 4.15 11.72 15.70
N VAL A 165 3.07 11.49 14.97
CA VAL A 165 2.39 10.21 14.84
C VAL A 165 3.08 9.36 13.76
N LYS A 166 3.35 8.10 14.08
CA LYS A 166 4.04 7.11 13.25
C LYS A 166 3.23 5.82 13.15
N THR A 167 3.01 5.35 11.94
CA THR A 167 2.42 4.04 11.60
C THR A 167 3.33 3.33 10.60
N ASP A 168 3.34 2.00 10.58
CA ASP A 168 4.08 1.22 9.57
C ASP A 168 3.24 0.86 8.33
N THR A 169 2.02 1.39 8.26
CA THR A 169 1.07 1.14 7.18
C THR A 169 0.78 2.42 6.40
N THR A 170 1.08 2.41 5.09
CA THR A 170 0.83 3.56 4.20
C THR A 170 -0.65 3.79 3.94
N GLU A 171 -1.45 2.72 3.99
CA GLU A 171 -2.88 2.69 3.72
C GLU A 171 -3.63 3.56 4.73
N VAL A 172 -3.25 3.52 6.01
CA VAL A 172 -3.84 4.36 7.06
C VAL A 172 -3.61 5.84 6.77
N ILE A 173 -2.40 6.21 6.33
CA ILE A 173 -2.11 7.59 5.94
C ILE A 173 -2.98 7.97 4.75
N ARG A 174 -3.11 7.09 3.75
CA ARG A 174 -3.92 7.34 2.57
C ARG A 174 -5.39 7.54 2.90
N PHE A 175 -5.96 6.77 3.83
CA PHE A 175 -7.36 6.91 4.25
C PHE A 175 -7.69 8.31 4.80
N LEU A 176 -6.71 9.03 5.35
CA LEU A 176 -6.94 10.41 5.79
C LEU A 176 -7.14 11.41 4.65
N TYR A 177 -6.70 11.08 3.43
CA TYR A 177 -6.73 12.00 2.27
C TYR A 177 -7.58 11.50 1.10
N GLU A 178 -7.84 10.19 1.03
CA GLU A 178 -8.63 9.54 -0.02
C GLU A 178 -9.83 8.81 0.58
N ASP A 179 -10.97 8.90 -0.10
CA ASP A 179 -12.18 8.19 0.32
C ASP A 179 -12.06 6.69 0.04
N TYR A 180 -12.53 5.89 0.99
CA TYR A 180 -12.52 4.44 0.88
C TYR A 180 -13.86 3.88 1.41
N PRO A 181 -14.79 3.49 0.52
CA PRO A 181 -16.16 3.14 0.89
C PRO A 181 -16.26 2.04 1.97
N THR A 182 -15.30 1.10 2.01
CA THR A 182 -15.32 -0.04 2.93
C THR A 182 -15.21 0.36 4.40
N TYR A 183 -14.53 1.46 4.73
CA TYR A 183 -14.26 1.89 6.11
C TYR A 183 -14.77 3.30 6.39
N ASN A 184 -15.76 3.76 5.62
CA ASN A 184 -16.11 5.17 5.51
C ASN A 184 -16.37 5.85 6.86
N ASP A 185 -17.15 5.21 7.73
CA ASP A 185 -17.50 5.76 9.05
C ASP A 185 -16.25 5.97 9.94
N LEU A 186 -15.39 4.94 10.02
CA LEU A 186 -14.16 5.01 10.81
C LEU A 186 -13.16 6.02 10.23
N ILE A 187 -13.10 6.15 8.90
CA ILE A 187 -12.29 7.15 8.21
C ILE A 187 -12.77 8.56 8.54
N HIS A 188 -14.08 8.81 8.45
CA HIS A 188 -14.67 10.10 8.79
C HIS A 188 -14.40 10.48 10.24
N GLU A 189 -14.53 9.52 11.16
CA GLU A 189 -14.23 9.73 12.58
C GLU A 189 -12.74 10.05 12.78
N CYS A 190 -11.82 9.32 12.15
CA CYS A 190 -10.39 9.63 12.20
C CYS A 190 -10.07 11.02 11.65
N ARG A 191 -10.70 11.43 10.55
CA ARG A 191 -10.52 12.77 9.95
C ARG A 191 -11.03 13.87 10.89
N TRP A 192 -12.16 13.65 11.54
CA TRP A 192 -12.70 14.59 12.52
C TRP A 192 -11.82 14.68 13.78
N LEU A 193 -11.34 13.55 14.29
CA LEU A 193 -10.38 13.52 15.40
C LEU A 193 -9.06 14.21 15.03
N MET A 194 -8.56 14.00 13.81
CA MET A 194 -7.38 14.72 13.29
C MET A 194 -7.61 16.23 13.29
N ASP A 195 -8.78 16.70 12.85
CA ASP A 195 -9.11 18.13 12.87
C ASP A 195 -9.14 18.68 14.30
N LYS A 196 -9.80 17.99 15.23
CA LYS A 196 -9.77 18.33 16.66
C LYS A 196 -8.36 18.37 17.25
N ALA A 197 -7.53 17.38 16.92
CA ALA A 197 -6.15 17.34 17.38
C ALA A 197 -5.35 18.56 16.87
N THR A 198 -5.55 18.97 15.60
CA THR A 198 -4.89 20.16 15.03
C THR A 198 -5.31 21.47 15.72
N GLN A 199 -6.53 21.53 16.26
CA GLN A 199 -7.00 22.69 17.03
C GLN A 199 -6.35 22.77 18.42
N GLN A 200 -6.01 21.62 19.03
CA GLN A 200 -5.37 21.58 20.35
C GLN A 200 -3.85 21.77 20.30
N GLY A 201 -3.20 21.31 19.24
CA GLY A 201 -1.77 21.48 19.09
C GLY A 201 -1.21 20.93 17.78
N LYS A 202 0.09 21.14 17.58
CA LYS A 202 0.75 20.73 16.35
C LYS A 202 0.87 19.20 16.28
N ILE A 203 0.34 18.62 15.22
CA ILE A 203 0.38 17.19 14.92
C ILE A 203 0.97 16.98 13.52
N THR A 204 1.78 15.93 13.38
CA THR A 204 2.22 15.44 12.07
C THR A 204 2.07 13.92 12.03
N MET A 205 1.70 13.37 10.87
CA MET A 205 1.60 11.92 10.69
C MET A 205 2.51 11.46 9.57
N ASN A 206 3.30 10.42 9.80
CA ASN A 206 4.28 9.92 8.83
C ASN A 206 4.43 8.41 8.94
N HIS A 207 4.85 7.78 7.85
CA HIS A 207 5.21 6.37 7.87
C HIS A 207 6.51 6.13 8.65
N SER A 208 6.60 5.01 9.35
CA SER A 208 7.82 4.44 9.91
C SER A 208 7.97 3.01 9.44
N PHE A 209 9.17 2.59 9.06
CA PHE A 209 9.38 1.15 8.83
C PHE A 209 9.17 0.36 10.13
N ARG A 210 8.70 -0.88 9.98
CA ARG A 210 8.38 -1.79 11.08
C ARG A 210 9.50 -1.96 12.11
N GLU A 211 10.77 -1.92 11.69
CA GLU A 211 11.91 -2.00 12.61
C GLU A 211 11.96 -0.82 13.59
N GLY A 212 11.52 0.37 13.16
CA GLY A 212 11.34 1.54 14.03
C GLY A 212 9.96 1.62 14.69
N ASN A 213 9.10 0.61 14.51
CA ASN A 213 7.77 0.52 15.11
C ASN A 213 7.61 -0.70 16.03
N MET A 214 8.70 -1.43 16.31
CA MET A 214 8.65 -2.76 16.92
C MET A 214 7.98 -2.79 18.30
N VAL A 215 8.14 -1.73 19.10
CA VAL A 215 7.53 -1.63 20.42
C VAL A 215 6.01 -1.56 20.34
N ALA A 216 5.46 -0.73 19.45
CA ALA A 216 4.02 -0.68 19.20
C ALA A 216 3.54 -2.05 18.67
N HIS A 217 4.29 -2.64 17.75
CA HIS A 217 3.97 -3.97 17.22
C HIS A 217 3.87 -5.07 18.29
N GLN A 218 4.76 -5.05 19.28
CA GLN A 218 4.71 -6.00 20.40
C GLN A 218 3.52 -5.73 21.33
N LEU A 219 3.18 -4.46 21.58
CA LEU A 219 1.98 -4.10 22.34
C LEU A 219 0.69 -4.58 21.65
N ALA A 220 0.58 -4.40 20.33
CA ALA A 220 -0.57 -4.86 19.54
C ALA A 220 -0.72 -6.38 19.60
N LYS A 221 0.39 -7.13 19.51
CA LYS A 221 0.39 -8.58 19.65
C LYS A 221 -0.02 -9.03 21.04
N GLU A 222 0.45 -8.36 22.08
CA GLU A 222 0.05 -8.68 23.45
C GLU A 222 -1.44 -8.41 23.69
N ALA A 223 -2.00 -7.35 23.08
CA ALA A 223 -3.43 -7.08 23.13
C ALA A 223 -4.27 -8.26 22.62
N LEU A 224 -3.84 -8.97 21.58
CA LEU A 224 -4.58 -10.15 21.08
C LEU A 224 -4.69 -11.27 22.14
N MET A 225 -3.71 -11.37 23.04
CA MET A 225 -3.66 -12.33 24.14
C MET A 225 -4.48 -11.87 25.36
N SER A 226 -4.89 -10.59 25.40
CA SER A 226 -5.74 -10.06 26.45
C SER A 226 -7.12 -10.74 26.47
N HIS A 227 -7.61 -10.98 27.68
CA HIS A 227 -8.97 -11.46 27.93
C HIS A 227 -10.00 -10.33 28.01
N ASN A 228 -9.52 -9.09 28.17
CA ASN A 228 -10.37 -7.90 28.22
C ASN A 228 -10.59 -7.34 26.82
N TYR A 229 -11.84 -7.00 26.53
CA TYR A 229 -12.29 -6.38 25.28
C TYR A 229 -12.74 -4.95 25.54
N ASN A 230 -12.49 -4.05 24.59
CA ASN A 230 -12.90 -2.64 24.66
C ASN A 230 -12.50 -1.97 25.99
N LYS A 231 -11.33 -2.34 26.52
CA LYS A 231 -10.80 -1.85 27.79
C LYS A 231 -9.31 -1.60 27.63
N THR A 232 -8.97 -0.35 27.35
CA THR A 232 -7.59 0.10 27.23
C THR A 232 -6.79 -0.22 28.49
N CYS A 233 -5.71 -0.98 28.31
CA CYS A 233 -4.69 -1.19 29.32
C CYS A 233 -3.59 -0.13 29.12
N TYR A 234 -3.27 0.61 30.17
CA TYR A 234 -2.25 1.66 30.15
C TYR A 234 -0.99 1.21 30.88
N PHE A 235 0.16 1.60 30.33
CA PHE A 235 1.49 1.30 30.84
C PHE A 235 2.23 2.60 31.10
N VAL A 236 2.55 2.88 32.36
CA VAL A 236 3.35 4.04 32.78
C VAL A 236 4.86 3.81 32.62
N SER A 237 5.26 2.56 32.35
CA SER A 237 6.64 2.15 32.07
C SER A 237 6.65 1.02 31.05
N PRO A 238 7.80 0.74 30.39
CA PRO A 238 7.87 -0.34 29.41
C PRO A 238 7.57 -1.70 30.06
N PRO A 239 6.58 -2.46 29.55
CA PRO A 239 6.31 -3.80 30.05
C PRO A 239 7.40 -4.79 29.61
N ILE A 240 7.57 -5.88 30.37
CA ILE A 240 8.64 -6.87 30.16
C ILE A 240 8.68 -7.40 28.72
N PHE A 241 7.52 -7.71 28.14
CA PHE A 241 7.43 -8.26 26.78
C PHE A 241 7.91 -7.28 25.69
N ALA A 242 7.92 -5.98 25.97
CA ALA A 242 8.34 -4.93 25.05
C ALA A 242 9.72 -4.33 25.39
N MET A 243 10.32 -4.74 26.52
CA MET A 243 11.51 -4.13 27.07
C MET A 243 12.73 -4.27 26.16
N ASP A 244 12.93 -5.44 25.52
CA ASP A 244 14.05 -5.65 24.60
C ASP A 244 13.98 -4.72 23.37
N ALA A 245 12.81 -4.59 22.75
CA ALA A 245 12.63 -3.67 21.63
C ALA A 245 12.82 -2.22 22.06
N TYR A 246 12.31 -1.85 23.24
CA TYR A 246 12.49 -0.51 23.80
C TYR A 246 13.96 -0.20 24.08
N CYS A 247 14.72 -1.12 24.68
CA CYS A 247 16.17 -0.96 24.90
C CYS A 247 16.94 -0.81 23.59
N LYS A 248 16.63 -1.61 22.57
CA LYS A 248 17.23 -1.46 21.23
C LYS A 248 16.99 -0.08 20.62
N ASP A 249 15.79 0.48 20.83
CA ASP A 249 15.48 1.85 20.40
C ASP A 249 16.30 2.89 21.19
N GLN A 250 16.48 2.71 22.51
CA GLN A 250 17.32 3.60 23.35
C GLN A 250 18.79 3.56 22.93
N ASP A 251 19.31 2.37 22.64
CA ASP A 251 20.70 2.15 22.24
C ASP A 251 20.96 2.60 20.78
N GLY A 252 19.92 3.03 20.07
CA GLY A 252 20.02 3.48 18.68
C GLY A 252 20.36 2.35 17.71
N HIS A 253 19.92 1.12 18.01
CA HIS A 253 20.18 -0.07 17.20
C HIS A 253 19.77 0.16 15.74
N MET A 254 20.67 -0.18 14.81
CA MET A 254 20.44 0.00 13.38
C MET A 254 20.17 -1.32 12.67
N TYR A 255 19.03 -1.36 12.00
CA TYR A 255 18.62 -2.45 11.13
C TYR A 255 18.99 -2.13 9.68
N VAL A 256 19.30 -3.17 8.91
CA VAL A 256 19.51 -3.06 7.46
C VAL A 256 18.32 -3.68 6.75
N ARG A 257 17.50 -2.83 6.14
CA ARG A 257 16.33 -3.23 5.35
C ARG A 257 16.67 -3.21 3.86
N SER A 258 16.24 -4.22 3.13
CA SER A 258 16.27 -4.22 1.66
C SER A 258 14.89 -3.78 1.13
N CYS A 259 14.76 -2.57 0.58
CA CYS A 259 13.53 -2.09 -0.10
C CYS A 259 13.68 -2.16 -1.62
N SER A 260 12.59 -2.31 -2.36
CA SER A 260 12.63 -1.95 -3.79
C SER A 260 12.66 -0.43 -3.95
N ILE A 261 13.29 0.05 -5.01
CA ILE A 261 13.33 1.48 -5.29
C ILE A 261 11.92 2.08 -5.42
N ASN A 262 10.96 1.31 -5.95
CA ASN A 262 9.56 1.73 -6.06
C ASN A 262 8.90 1.99 -4.69
N VAL A 263 9.11 1.10 -3.70
CA VAL A 263 8.63 1.34 -2.33
C VAL A 263 9.23 2.63 -1.77
N CYS A 264 10.52 2.83 -2.00
CA CYS A 264 11.25 3.98 -1.53
C CYS A 264 10.81 5.29 -2.22
N SER A 265 10.50 5.25 -3.53
CA SER A 265 9.89 6.37 -4.27
C SER A 265 8.47 6.68 -3.82
N ASN A 266 7.64 5.66 -3.58
CA ASN A 266 6.27 5.84 -3.10
C ASN A 266 6.25 6.50 -1.72
N LEU A 267 7.09 6.05 -0.78
CA LEU A 267 7.21 6.66 0.55
C LEU A 267 7.66 8.12 0.46
N ALA A 268 8.59 8.45 -0.45
CA ALA A 268 8.99 9.82 -0.70
C ALA A 268 7.85 10.68 -1.26
N ALA A 269 7.06 10.14 -2.19
CA ALA A 269 5.88 10.82 -2.72
C ALA A 269 4.81 11.06 -1.64
N PHE A 270 4.53 10.07 -0.78
CA PHE A 270 3.62 10.22 0.36
C PHE A 270 4.08 11.34 1.30
N PHE A 271 5.38 11.41 1.61
CA PHE A 271 5.93 12.47 2.44
C PHE A 271 5.70 13.86 1.82
N LEU A 272 5.83 14.00 0.50
CA LEU A 272 5.55 15.26 -0.19
C LEU A 272 4.06 15.62 -0.16
N ILE A 273 3.16 14.65 -0.39
CA ILE A 273 1.70 14.86 -0.37
C ILE A 273 1.24 15.31 1.03
N VAL A 274 1.68 14.62 2.09
CA VAL A 274 1.34 14.96 3.48
C VAL A 274 1.83 16.38 3.80
N ASN A 275 3.04 16.74 3.40
CA ASN A 275 3.58 18.08 3.64
C ASN A 275 2.81 19.17 2.89
N GLN A 276 2.44 18.93 1.61
CA GLN A 276 1.62 19.87 0.84
C GLN A 276 0.22 20.06 1.45
N ALA A 277 -0.42 18.97 1.90
CA ALA A 277 -1.72 19.03 2.56
C ALA A 277 -1.66 19.81 3.89
N ASN A 278 -0.58 19.64 4.67
CA ASN A 278 -0.38 20.37 5.93
C ASN A 278 -0.08 21.86 5.70
N THR A 279 0.55 22.25 4.59
CA THR A 279 0.80 23.67 4.28
C THR A 279 -0.44 24.42 3.79
N ARG A 280 -1.48 23.74 3.29
CA ARG A 280 -2.73 24.38 2.84
C ARG A 280 -3.71 24.69 3.98
N LYS A 281 -3.45 24.20 5.18
CA LYS A 281 -4.30 24.38 6.37
C LYS A 281 -3.76 25.37 7.41
N ASN A 282 -2.57 25.94 7.17
CA ASN A 282 -2.01 27.06 7.95
C ASN A 282 -2.17 28.36 7.16
#